data_AF-A0A7X7RHI2-F1
#
_entry.id   AF-A0A7X7RHI2-F1
#
_cell.length_a   1.000
_cell.length_b   1.000
_cell.length_c   1.000
_cell.angle_alpha   90.00
_cell.angle_beta   90.00
_cell.angle_gamma   90.00
#
_symmetry.space_group_name_H-M   'P 1'
#
loop_
_entity.id
_entity.type
_entity.pdbx_description
1 polymer ?
#
loop_
_entity_poly.entity_id
_entity_poly.type
_entity_poly.pdbx_seq_one_letter_code
_entity_poly.pdbx_strand_id
1 'polypeptide(L)'
;MKTRNTTLIQHITVPYEYPVVFTHALFDRDNPTLARLLRRAGRGPHRLMLCVDQGLAEPFPHLLDEVHSYLKPHAAWLTEAHPPLLVPGGEGAKNGWNGVREIMAAIGNAHLDRHS
;
A
#
# COMPACT_ATOMS: atom_id res chain seq x y z
N MET A 1 -54.89 10.67 23.18
CA MET A 1 -53.68 11.10 22.43
C MET A 1 -53.19 9.90 21.63
N LYS A 2 -53.24 9.92 20.29
CA LYS A 2 -52.77 8.80 19.45
C LYS A 2 -51.27 8.96 19.20
N THR A 3 -50.46 8.01 19.66
CA THR A 3 -49.03 7.97 19.43
C THR A 3 -48.75 7.78 17.94
N ARG A 4 -47.95 8.65 17.33
CA ARG A 4 -47.45 8.47 15.96
C ARG A 4 -46.09 7.80 16.03
N ASN A 5 -45.99 6.61 15.45
CA ASN A 5 -44.71 5.95 15.16
C ASN A 5 -44.40 6.14 13.68
N THR A 6 -43.20 6.61 13.37
CA THR A 6 -42.68 6.69 12.00
C THR A 6 -41.35 5.95 11.97
N THR A 7 -41.28 4.93 11.13
CA THR A 7 -40.06 4.16 10.89
C THR A 7 -39.46 4.60 9.56
N LEU A 8 -38.20 5.01 9.57
CA LEU A 8 -37.42 5.29 8.37
C LEU A 8 -36.49 4.11 8.12
N ILE A 9 -36.68 3.42 7.00
CA ILE A 9 -35.82 2.32 6.59
C ILE A 9 -34.76 2.88 5.63
N GLN A 10 -33.49 2.71 6.00
CA GLN A 10 -32.35 3.07 5.17
C GLN A 10 -31.75 1.79 4.61
N HIS A 11 -31.65 1.71 3.29
CA HIS A 11 -30.93 0.64 2.60
C HIS A 11 -29.62 1.20 2.08
N ILE A 12 -28.50 0.56 2.44
CA ILE A 12 -27.18 0.90 1.93
C ILE A 12 -26.67 -0.30 1.14
N THR A 13 -26.20 -0.05 -0.09
CA THR A 13 -25.48 -1.02 -0.92
C THR A 13 -24.10 -0.45 -1.21
N VAL A 14 -23.06 -1.18 -0.80
CA VAL A 14 -21.67 -0.80 -1.06
C VAL A 14 -21.10 -1.79 -2.08
N PRO A 15 -20.94 -1.41 -3.36
CA PRO A 15 -20.22 -2.24 -4.32
C PRO A 15 -18.75 -2.36 -3.89
N TYR A 16 -18.21 -3.58 -3.88
CA TYR A 16 -16.81 -3.83 -3.55
C TYR A 16 -16.08 -4.41 -4.76
N GLU A 17 -15.01 -3.74 -5.18
CA GLU A 17 -14.13 -4.19 -6.25
C GLU A 17 -12.77 -4.57 -5.68
N TYR A 18 -12.30 -5.78 -5.99
CA TYR A 18 -11.00 -6.28 -5.55
C TYR A 18 -10.21 -6.79 -6.76
N PRO A 19 -9.44 -5.92 -7.44
CA PRO A 19 -8.71 -6.30 -8.63
C PRO A 19 -7.54 -7.22 -8.28
N VAL A 20 -7.53 -8.43 -8.84
CA VAL A 20 -6.37 -9.34 -8.84
C VAL A 20 -5.72 -9.25 -10.21
N VAL A 21 -4.50 -8.71 -10.27
CA VAL A 21 -3.76 -8.51 -11.53
C VAL A 21 -2.50 -9.35 -11.51
N PHE A 22 -2.37 -10.25 -12.49
CA PHE A 22 -1.16 -11.06 -12.69
C PHE A 22 -0.25 -10.36 -13.70
N THR A 23 1.04 -10.26 -13.37
CA THR A 23 2.07 -9.76 -14.26
C THR A 23 3.41 -10.38 -13.93
N HIS A 24 4.31 -10.40 -14.90
CA HIS A 24 5.73 -10.67 -14.68
C HIS A 24 6.50 -9.35 -14.56
N ALA A 25 7.64 -9.38 -13.85
CA ALA A 25 8.57 -8.25 -13.68
C ALA A 25 7.84 -6.92 -13.38
N LEU A 26 7.18 -6.85 -12.22
CA LEU A 26 6.35 -5.70 -11.85
C LEU A 26 7.11 -4.37 -11.89
N PHE A 27 8.39 -4.40 -11.51
CA PHE A 27 9.27 -3.23 -11.45
C PHE A 27 10.11 -3.02 -12.71
N ASP A 28 9.82 -3.74 -13.81
CA ASP A 28 10.34 -3.36 -15.12
C ASP A 28 9.77 -1.99 -15.50
N ARG A 29 10.63 -1.07 -15.97
CA ARG A 29 10.26 0.29 -16.39
C ARG A 29 9.11 0.29 -17.40
N ASP A 30 9.06 -0.71 -18.27
CA ASP A 30 8.09 -0.77 -19.35
C ASP A 30 6.79 -1.50 -18.92
N ASN A 31 6.69 -1.98 -17.68
CA ASN A 31 5.49 -2.60 -17.13
C ASN A 31 4.51 -1.54 -16.56
N PRO A 32 3.34 -1.30 -17.17
CA PRO A 32 2.44 -0.24 -16.75
C PRO A 32 1.53 -0.61 -15.57
N THR A 33 1.67 -1.83 -15.01
CA THR A 33 0.67 -2.43 -14.12
C THR A 33 0.50 -1.64 -12.82
N LEU A 34 1.58 -1.43 -12.07
CA LEU A 34 1.50 -0.72 -10.78
C LEU A 34 1.08 0.74 -10.98
N ALA A 35 1.64 1.42 -11.98
CA ALA A 35 1.32 2.82 -12.27
C ALA A 35 -0.16 3.01 -12.64
N ARG A 36 -0.72 2.12 -13.46
CA ARG A 36 -2.14 2.16 -13.85
C ARG A 36 -3.07 1.83 -12.69
N LEU A 37 -2.67 0.90 -11.81
CA LEU A 37 -3.44 0.58 -10.61
C LEU A 37 -3.50 1.80 -9.67
N LEU A 38 -2.36 2.41 -9.37
CA LEU A 38 -2.29 3.54 -8.43
C LEU A 38 -2.99 4.80 -8.99
N ARG A 39 -3.00 5.02 -10.31
CA ARG A 39 -3.78 6.09 -10.94
C ARG A 39 -5.29 5.98 -10.69
N ARG A 40 -5.82 4.79 -10.40
CA ARG A 40 -7.25 4.63 -10.04
C ARG A 40 -7.59 5.21 -8.66
N ALA A 41 -6.60 5.37 -7.78
CA ALA A 41 -6.79 5.93 -6.44
C ALA A 41 -7.08 7.45 -6.44
N GLY A 42 -6.92 8.12 -7.58
CA GLY A 42 -7.25 9.54 -7.74
C GLY A 42 -6.05 10.39 -8.15
N ARG A 43 -6.16 11.71 -7.93
CA ARG A 43 -5.11 12.68 -8.25
C ARG A 43 -3.95 12.51 -7.25
N GLY A 44 -2.74 12.31 -7.78
CA GLY A 44 -1.52 12.20 -6.98
C GLY A 44 -0.86 13.57 -6.69
N PRO A 45 0.40 13.57 -6.21
CA PRO A 45 1.23 12.38 -6.01
C PRO A 45 0.77 11.54 -4.82
N HIS A 46 0.63 10.23 -5.03
CA HIS A 46 0.32 9.28 -3.95
C HIS A 46 1.59 8.93 -3.20
N ARG A 47 1.51 8.95 -1.88
CA ARG A 47 2.64 8.69 -1.01
C ARG A 47 2.67 7.21 -0.65
N LEU A 48 3.84 6.60 -0.76
CA LEU A 48 4.02 5.17 -0.50
C LEU A 48 5.14 4.94 0.50
N MET A 49 5.01 3.84 1.25
CA MET A 49 6.07 3.27 2.07
C MET A 49 6.24 1.81 1.65
N LEU A 50 7.49 1.38 1.54
CA LEU A 50 7.84 0.02 1.18
C LEU A 50 8.18 -0.76 2.44
N CYS A 51 7.51 -1.89 2.66
CA CYS A 51 7.86 -2.88 3.67
C CYS A 51 8.23 -4.16 2.94
N VAL A 52 9.46 -4.63 3.10
CA VAL A 52 10.01 -5.76 2.34
C VAL A 52 10.45 -6.84 3.31
N ASP A 53 10.01 -8.07 3.08
CA ASP A 53 10.44 -9.24 3.83
C ASP A 53 11.94 -9.49 3.61
N GLN A 54 12.70 -9.68 4.69
CA GLN A 54 14.15 -9.95 4.63
C GLN A 54 14.48 -11.23 3.84
N GLY A 55 13.68 -12.29 3.98
CA GLY A 55 13.86 -13.53 3.23
C GLY A 55 13.58 -13.37 1.73
N LEU A 56 12.90 -12.29 1.33
CA LEU A 56 12.82 -11.86 -0.07
C LEU A 56 14.02 -10.98 -0.46
N ALA A 57 14.39 -10.01 0.37
CA ALA A 57 15.47 -9.08 0.02
C ALA A 57 16.85 -9.76 -0.09
N GLU A 58 17.13 -10.77 0.75
CA GLU A 58 18.40 -11.50 0.79
C GLU A 58 18.79 -12.17 -0.55
N PRO A 59 17.94 -13.00 -1.18
CA PRO A 59 18.25 -13.61 -2.47
C PRO A 59 18.09 -12.64 -3.67
N PHE A 60 17.45 -11.48 -3.48
CA PHE A 60 17.21 -10.47 -4.52
C PHE A 60 17.83 -9.12 -4.14
N PRO A 61 19.18 -9.00 -4.11
CA PRO A 61 19.87 -7.82 -3.58
C PRO A 61 19.59 -6.53 -4.37
N HIS A 62 19.16 -6.64 -5.63
CA HIS A 62 18.81 -5.51 -6.50
C HIS A 62 17.34 -5.10 -6.42
N LEU A 63 16.51 -5.79 -5.63
CA LEU A 63 15.07 -5.54 -5.59
C LEU A 63 14.72 -4.08 -5.27
N LEU A 64 15.38 -3.48 -4.27
CA LEU A 64 15.13 -2.07 -3.93
C LEU A 64 15.60 -1.12 -5.03
N ASP A 65 16.69 -1.43 -5.71
CA ASP A 65 17.18 -0.64 -6.84
C ASP A 65 16.22 -0.72 -8.04
N GLU A 66 15.64 -1.89 -8.30
CA GLU A 66 14.59 -2.09 -9.31
C GLU A 66 13.35 -1.27 -8.98
N VAL A 67 12.88 -1.32 -7.72
CA VAL A 67 11.73 -0.53 -7.25
C VAL A 67 12.00 0.97 -7.41
N HIS A 68 13.14 1.48 -6.95
CA HIS A 68 13.46 2.90 -7.07
C HIS A 68 13.61 3.32 -8.55
N SER A 69 14.20 2.47 -9.39
CA SER A 69 14.32 2.70 -10.84
C SER A 69 12.96 2.78 -11.51
N TYR A 70 12.01 1.94 -11.09
CA TYR A 70 10.62 1.97 -11.53
C TYR A 70 9.89 3.24 -11.06
N LEU A 71 10.07 3.66 -9.81
CA LEU A 71 9.38 4.82 -9.25
C LEU A 71 9.87 6.16 -9.83
N LYS A 72 11.15 6.25 -10.19
CA LYS A 72 11.77 7.49 -10.70
C LYS A 72 11.02 8.16 -11.87
N PRO A 73 10.67 7.49 -12.98
CA PRO A 73 9.87 8.09 -14.05
C PRO A 73 8.42 8.43 -13.64
N HIS A 74 7.97 7.91 -12.49
CA HIS A 74 6.64 8.13 -11.94
C HIS A 74 6.61 9.14 -10.79
N ALA A 75 7.72 9.84 -10.50
CA ALA A 75 7.85 10.77 -9.38
C ALA A 75 6.82 11.93 -9.35
N ALA A 76 6.26 12.30 -10.51
CA ALA A 76 5.17 13.29 -10.58
C ALA A 76 3.84 12.78 -10.00
N TRP A 77 3.71 11.46 -9.81
CA TRP A 77 2.49 10.78 -9.39
C TRP A 77 2.67 9.88 -8.17
N LEU A 78 3.90 9.49 -7.85
CA LEU A 78 4.24 8.61 -6.74
C LEU A 78 5.45 9.17 -6.02
N THR A 79 5.37 9.27 -4.70
CA THR A 79 6.49 9.72 -3.87
C THR A 79 6.70 8.76 -2.73
N GLU A 80 7.92 8.31 -2.55
CA GLU A 80 8.30 7.52 -1.39
C GLU A 80 8.35 8.42 -0.14
N ALA A 81 7.56 8.07 0.87
CA ALA A 81 7.36 8.85 2.08
C ALA A 81 8.31 8.47 3.22
N HIS A 82 8.98 7.32 3.10
CA HIS A 82 9.86 6.75 4.10
C HIS A 82 10.80 5.76 3.41
N PRO A 83 12.09 5.68 3.79
CA PRO A 83 13.00 4.65 3.29
C PRO A 83 12.42 3.23 3.44
N PRO A 84 12.79 2.26 2.57
CA PRO A 84 12.22 0.92 2.66
C PRO A 84 12.54 0.27 4.01
N LEU A 85 11.53 -0.31 4.64
CA LEU A 85 11.68 -1.04 5.89
C LEU A 85 11.88 -2.53 5.57
N LEU A 86 13.05 -3.07 5.94
CA LEU A 86 13.30 -4.51 5.89
C LEU A 86 12.73 -5.16 7.16
N VAL A 87 11.75 -6.04 6.99
CA VAL A 87 11.05 -6.70 8.09
C VAL A 87 11.49 -8.16 8.16
N PRO A 88 11.83 -8.69 9.35
CA PRO A 88 12.13 -10.12 9.49
C PRO A 88 10.99 -10.98 8.95
N GLY A 89 11.33 -11.95 8.12
CA GLY A 89 10.36 -12.84 7.49
C GLY A 89 9.97 -14.06 8.34
N GLY A 90 9.09 -14.88 7.78
CA GLY A 90 8.68 -16.16 8.36
C GLY A 90 7.79 -16.06 9.61
N GLU A 91 7.70 -17.14 10.38
CA GLU A 91 6.83 -17.20 11.57
C GLU A 91 7.23 -16.20 12.65
N GLY A 92 8.51 -15.78 12.69
CA GLY A 92 8.98 -14.74 13.60
C GLY A 92 8.25 -13.41 13.42
N ALA A 93 7.87 -13.04 12.19
CA ALA A 93 7.13 -11.83 11.88
C ALA A 93 5.72 -11.78 12.49
N LYS A 94 5.13 -12.97 12.72
CA LYS A 94 3.78 -13.13 13.29
C LYS A 94 3.78 -13.14 14.82
N ASN A 95 4.96 -13.21 15.43
CA ASN A 95 5.10 -13.35 16.87
C ASN A 95 5.28 -11.98 17.54
N GLY A 96 4.31 -11.62 18.38
CA GLY A 96 4.35 -10.40 19.17
C GLY A 96 4.08 -9.13 18.36
N TRP A 97 4.44 -7.98 18.94
CA TRP A 97 4.01 -6.67 18.44
C TRP A 97 5.13 -5.84 17.82
N ASN A 98 6.38 -6.31 17.85
CA ASN A 98 7.52 -5.46 17.51
C ASN A 98 7.48 -5.00 16.04
N GLY A 99 7.34 -5.92 15.08
CA GLY A 99 7.28 -5.55 13.66
C GLY A 99 6.06 -4.69 13.33
N VAL A 100 4.90 -5.00 13.92
CA VAL A 100 3.68 -4.18 13.75
C VAL A 100 3.91 -2.77 14.28
N ARG A 101 4.48 -2.62 15.47
CA ARG A 101 4.75 -1.32 16.09
C ARG A 101 5.76 -0.51 15.29
N GLU A 102 6.78 -1.15 14.74
CA GLU A 102 7.78 -0.49 13.89
C GLU A 102 7.16 0.03 12.60
N ILE A 103 6.38 -0.80 11.90
CA ILE A 103 5.63 -0.39 10.70
C ILE A 103 4.66 0.75 11.03
N MET A 104 3.89 0.63 12.11
CA MET A 104 2.95 1.68 12.53
C MET A 104 3.65 2.99 12.89
N ALA A 105 4.79 2.93 13.57
CA ALA A 105 5.59 4.10 13.90
C ALA A 105 6.14 4.76 12.62
N ALA A 106 6.64 3.97 11.66
CA ALA A 106 7.12 4.48 10.39
C ALA A 106 6.01 5.13 9.55
N ILE A 107 4.82 4.50 9.47
CA ILE A 107 3.62 5.10 8.85
C ILE A 107 3.27 6.43 9.51
N GLY A 108 3.25 6.47 10.84
CA GLY A 108 2.94 7.69 11.61
C GLY A 108 3.98 8.80 11.41
N ASN A 109 5.27 8.48 11.47
CA ASN A 109 6.38 9.41 11.24
C ASN A 109 6.43 9.92 9.80
N ALA A 110 6.01 9.09 8.84
CA ALA A 110 5.83 9.47 7.46
C ALA A 110 4.53 10.25 7.23
N HIS A 111 3.68 10.47 8.24
CA HIS A 111 2.38 11.12 8.10
C HIS A 111 1.53 10.48 6.98
N LEU A 112 1.57 9.16 6.85
CA LEU A 112 0.73 8.43 5.91
C LEU A 112 -0.64 8.19 6.53
N ASP A 113 -1.69 8.59 5.81
CA ASP A 113 -3.08 8.35 6.14
C ASP A 113 -3.82 7.69 4.96
N ARG A 114 -5.14 7.54 5.09
CA ARG A 114 -6.00 6.91 4.07
C ARG A 114 -6.12 7.69 2.75
N HIS A 115 -5.62 8.93 2.70
CA HIS A 115 -5.72 9.87 1.59
C HIS A 115 -4.35 10.32 1.06
N SER A 116 -3.27 9.89 1.71
CA SER A 116 -1.89 10.25 1.41
C SER A 116 -1.36 9.57 0.15
#